data_AF-A0A820SMV7-F1
#
_entry.id   AF-A0A820SMV7-F1
#
_cell.length_a   1.000
_cell.length_b   1.000
_cell.length_c   1.000
_cell.angle_alpha   90.00
_cell.angle_beta   90.00
_cell.angle_gamma   90.00
#
_symmetry.space_group_name_H-M   'P 1'
#
loop_
_entity.id
_entity.type
_entity.pdbx_description
1 polymer ?
#
loop_
_entity_poly.entity_id
_entity_poly.type
_entity_poly.pdbx_seq_one_letter_code
_entity_poly.pdbx_strand_id
1 'polypeptide(L)'
;SKSETSLRCPLRQTLPIFKQPVTYYPTQRDEVKPQVINSNNPTTTNTNSGGKPSEKTKPRQLFWEKRFQNIRPTDIDGQPFEHFKLPEQIKGVGLNMSPETIVISLATSLHLYSNSRALFGQSKQFQKNPTIHVQRDQPLIEYVTITDEHIRAQEGKVNELRRRIQQTMHSNNNSANMKMEA
;
A
#
# COMPACT_ATOMS: atom_id res chain seq x y z
N SER A 1 -11.73 -22.80 -7.21
CA SER A 1 -12.07 -22.00 -6.02
C SER A 1 -11.84 -20.53 -6.37
N LYS A 2 -12.91 -19.77 -6.69
CA LYS A 2 -12.80 -18.33 -7.00
C LYS A 2 -12.80 -17.57 -5.68
N SER A 3 -11.68 -16.93 -5.34
CA SER A 3 -11.58 -16.02 -4.21
C SER A 3 -12.28 -14.71 -4.55
N GLU A 4 -13.58 -14.63 -4.31
CA GLU A 4 -14.35 -13.39 -4.31
C GLU A 4 -14.01 -12.61 -3.03
N THR A 5 -12.85 -11.96 -3.00
CA THR A 5 -12.57 -10.91 -2.02
C THR A 5 -13.35 -9.67 -2.43
N SER A 6 -14.61 -9.61 -1.97
CA SER A 6 -15.48 -8.44 -2.07
C SER A 6 -14.88 -7.27 -1.28
N LEU A 7 -13.89 -6.61 -1.88
CA LEU A 7 -13.39 -5.29 -1.50
C LEU A 7 -14.04 -4.24 -2.41
N ARG A 8 -15.37 -4.31 -2.56
CA ARG A 8 -16.10 -3.10 -2.92
C ARG A 8 -16.06 -2.19 -1.69
N CYS A 9 -15.46 -1.02 -1.82
CA CYS A 9 -15.56 0.04 -0.82
C CYS A 9 -17.02 0.11 -0.35
N PRO A 10 -17.30 0.28 0.97
CA PRO A 10 -18.66 0.39 1.46
C PRO A 10 -19.42 1.39 0.61
N LEU A 11 -20.32 0.89 -0.22
CA LEU A 11 -21.15 1.74 -1.06
C LEU A 11 -22.13 2.36 -0.08
N ARG A 12 -22.09 3.67 0.14
CA ARG A 12 -23.17 4.31 0.90
C ARG A 12 -24.45 4.00 0.14
N GLN A 13 -25.31 3.19 0.74
CA GLN A 13 -26.65 2.93 0.24
C GLN A 13 -27.47 4.19 0.55
N THR A 14 -27.21 5.28 -0.18
CA THR A 14 -28.03 6.48 -0.08
C THR A 14 -29.31 6.21 -0.86
N LEU A 15 -30.45 6.40 -0.20
CA LEU A 15 -31.75 6.38 -0.88
C LEU A 15 -31.70 7.32 -2.09
N PRO A 16 -32.38 7.00 -3.20
CA PRO A 16 -32.27 7.72 -4.48
C PRO A 16 -32.45 9.24 -4.39
N ILE A 17 -33.12 9.71 -3.34
CA ILE A 17 -33.40 11.11 -3.03
C ILE A 17 -32.16 11.96 -2.73
N PHE A 18 -31.01 11.34 -2.43
CA PHE A 18 -29.75 12.04 -2.14
C PHE A 18 -28.75 12.01 -3.31
N LYS A 19 -29.21 11.72 -4.52
CA LYS A 19 -28.40 11.84 -5.75
C LYS A 19 -28.54 13.24 -6.34
N GLN A 20 -28.14 14.27 -5.59
CA GLN A 20 -27.87 15.55 -6.24
C GLN A 20 -26.68 15.36 -7.20
N PRO A 21 -26.78 15.78 -8.47
CA PRO A 21 -25.65 15.69 -9.39
C PRO A 21 -24.50 16.53 -8.83
N VAL A 22 -23.38 15.88 -8.52
CA VAL A 22 -22.14 16.57 -8.18
C VAL A 22 -21.54 17.06 -9.50
N THR A 23 -21.84 18.30 -9.86
CA THR A 23 -21.23 18.98 -10.99
C THR A 23 -19.79 19.34 -10.62
N TYR A 24 -18.83 18.82 -11.38
CA TYR A 24 -17.43 19.24 -11.26
C TYR A 24 -17.31 20.68 -11.75
N TYR A 25 -17.05 21.62 -10.84
CA TYR A 25 -16.72 23.00 -11.18
C TYR A 25 -15.19 23.16 -11.16
N PRO A 26 -14.53 23.26 -12.33
CA PRO A 26 -13.11 23.60 -12.37
C PRO A 26 -12.92 25.02 -11.83
N THR A 27 -12.10 25.18 -10.80
CA THR A 27 -11.87 26.45 -10.11
C THR A 27 -10.98 27.43 -10.88
N GLN A 28 -10.64 27.13 -12.13
CA GLN A 28 -9.87 28.02 -13.01
C GLN A 28 -10.85 28.70 -13.96
N ARG A 29 -11.11 29.99 -13.71
CA ARG A 29 -11.87 30.84 -14.63
C ARG A 29 -10.94 31.25 -15.76
N ASP A 30 -11.05 30.60 -16.91
CA ASP A 30 -10.58 31.16 -18.16
C ASP A 30 -11.77 31.20 -19.12
N GLU A 31 -12.10 32.40 -19.59
CA GLU A 31 -13.13 32.71 -20.60
C GLU A 31 -12.75 32.20 -22.00
N VAL A 32 -12.09 31.05 -22.08
CA VAL A 32 -11.62 30.45 -23.31
C VAL A 32 -12.26 29.08 -23.42
N LYS A 33 -13.08 28.91 -24.47
CA LYS A 33 -13.54 27.58 -24.97
C LYS A 33 -12.43 26.56 -24.74
N PRO A 34 -12.72 25.38 -24.16
CA PRO A 34 -11.69 24.48 -23.66
C PRO A 34 -10.74 24.08 -24.79
N GLN A 35 -9.63 24.81 -24.89
CA GLN A 35 -8.47 24.34 -25.60
C GLN A 35 -7.83 23.35 -24.65
N VAL A 36 -7.87 22.10 -25.08
CA VAL A 36 -7.11 20.99 -24.54
C VAL A 36 -5.65 21.45 -24.47
N ILE A 37 -5.19 21.85 -23.29
CA ILE A 37 -3.76 21.93 -23.03
C ILE A 37 -3.28 20.49 -22.96
N ASN A 38 -2.91 20.00 -24.14
CA ASN A 38 -2.01 18.89 -24.32
C ASN A 38 -0.76 19.18 -23.48
N SER A 39 -0.60 18.53 -22.34
CA SER A 39 0.72 18.38 -21.73
C SER A 39 1.51 17.34 -22.54
N ASN A 40 1.72 17.65 -23.81
CA ASN A 40 2.79 17.06 -24.60
C ASN A 40 3.99 17.97 -24.42
N ASN A 41 4.87 17.65 -23.47
CA ASN A 41 6.29 17.69 -23.81
C ASN A 41 6.96 16.40 -23.33
N PRO A 42 7.70 15.71 -24.20
CA PRO A 42 7.98 14.29 -24.08
C PRO A 42 9.39 14.05 -23.54
N THR A 43 9.54 13.06 -22.68
CA THR A 43 10.77 12.26 -22.66
C THR A 43 10.42 10.84 -22.29
N THR A 44 10.04 10.05 -23.29
CA THR A 44 10.66 8.76 -23.61
C THR A 44 9.91 8.15 -24.79
N THR A 45 10.52 8.29 -25.96
CA THR A 45 10.64 7.27 -27.01
C THR A 45 9.52 6.23 -27.15
N ASN A 46 8.70 6.44 -28.18
CA ASN A 46 8.28 5.48 -29.21
C ASN A 46 8.05 4.02 -28.79
N THR A 47 6.83 3.53 -29.05
CA THR A 47 6.63 2.58 -30.16
C THR A 47 5.19 2.67 -30.65
N ASN A 48 5.06 2.81 -31.97
CA ASN A 48 3.81 2.81 -32.72
C ASN A 48 3.05 1.49 -32.55
N SER A 49 1.78 1.56 -32.16
CA SER A 49 0.73 0.73 -32.75
C SER A 49 -0.62 1.40 -32.52
N GLY A 50 -1.36 1.60 -33.60
CA GLY A 50 -2.64 2.31 -33.60
C GLY A 50 -3.66 1.62 -32.68
N GLY A 51 -4.34 2.41 -31.84
CA GLY A 51 -5.33 1.86 -30.93
C GLY A 51 -6.03 2.89 -30.05
N LYS A 52 -7.18 3.38 -30.55
CA LYS A 52 -8.34 3.95 -29.84
C LYS A 52 -8.16 5.27 -29.03
N PRO A 53 -9.13 6.19 -29.11
CA PRO A 53 -9.13 7.41 -28.31
C PRO A 53 -9.21 7.06 -26.82
N SER A 54 -8.35 7.71 -26.03
CA SER A 54 -8.19 7.51 -24.59
C SER A 54 -9.53 7.55 -23.87
N GLU A 55 -9.89 6.41 -23.30
CA GLU A 55 -11.01 6.26 -22.39
C GLU A 55 -10.91 7.34 -21.30
N LYS A 56 -11.92 8.22 -21.23
CA LYS A 56 -12.01 9.30 -20.24
C LYS A 56 -11.79 8.69 -18.87
N THR A 57 -10.60 8.87 -18.31
CA THR A 57 -10.18 8.17 -17.10
C THR A 57 -11.02 8.70 -15.95
N LYS A 58 -11.93 7.85 -15.44
CA LYS A 58 -12.72 8.14 -14.25
C LYS A 58 -11.80 8.65 -13.13
N PRO A 59 -12.17 9.71 -12.39
CA PRO A 59 -11.38 10.15 -11.25
C PRO A 59 -11.20 8.99 -10.26
N ARG A 60 -9.98 8.81 -9.78
CA ARG A 60 -9.60 7.69 -8.90
C ARG A 60 -9.11 8.24 -7.56
N GLN A 61 -9.53 7.58 -6.48
CA GLN A 61 -9.14 7.91 -5.11
C GLN A 61 -7.66 7.52 -4.90
N LEU A 62 -6.80 8.49 -4.58
CA LEU A 62 -5.34 8.29 -4.42
C LEU A 62 -4.90 8.05 -2.96
N PHE A 63 -5.63 8.60 -2.00
CA PHE A 63 -5.29 8.57 -0.58
C PHE A 63 -6.48 8.06 0.22
N TRP A 64 -6.95 6.85 -0.07
CA TRP A 64 -8.06 6.26 0.72
C TRP A 64 -7.56 5.81 2.09
N GLU A 65 -6.29 5.47 2.20
CA GLU A 65 -5.56 5.05 3.40
C GLU A 65 -5.62 6.13 4.49
N LYS A 66 -5.58 7.41 4.09
CA LYS A 66 -5.81 8.57 4.98
C LYS A 66 -7.10 8.46 5.78
N ARG A 67 -8.14 7.81 5.26
CA ARG A 67 -9.43 7.67 5.95
C ARG A 67 -9.33 6.78 7.19
N PHE A 68 -8.28 5.96 7.27
CA PHE A 68 -7.99 5.11 8.42
C PHE A 68 -7.00 5.77 9.39
N GLN A 69 -6.61 7.02 9.15
CA GLN A 69 -5.78 7.76 10.08
C GLN A 69 -6.49 7.88 11.44
N ASN A 70 -5.76 7.63 12.52
CA ASN A 70 -6.23 7.64 13.91
C ASN A 70 -7.27 6.54 14.26
N ILE A 71 -7.54 5.60 13.34
CA ILE A 71 -8.33 4.40 13.66
C ILE A 71 -7.36 3.36 14.22
N ARG A 72 -7.69 2.81 15.40
CA ARG A 72 -6.90 1.76 16.03
C ARG A 72 -7.75 0.53 16.29
N PRO A 73 -7.20 -0.68 16.07
CA PRO A 73 -7.85 -1.87 16.57
C PRO A 73 -7.86 -1.82 18.10
N THR A 74 -8.91 -2.37 18.70
CA THR A 74 -9.07 -2.52 20.14
C THR A 74 -9.21 -3.98 20.48
N ASP A 75 -8.71 -4.36 21.65
CA ASP A 75 -8.90 -5.69 22.22
C ASP A 75 -10.37 -5.91 22.63
N ILE A 76 -10.72 -7.13 23.03
CA ILE A 76 -12.03 -7.50 23.56
C ILE A 76 -12.46 -6.62 24.74
N ASP A 77 -11.49 -6.12 25.53
CA ASP A 77 -11.70 -5.23 26.66
C ASP A 77 -11.75 -3.74 26.27
N GLY A 78 -11.74 -3.43 24.97
CA GLY A 78 -11.79 -2.07 24.44
C GLY A 78 -10.47 -1.28 24.54
N GLN A 79 -9.38 -1.91 25.01
CA GLN A 79 -8.07 -1.27 25.07
C GLN A 79 -7.45 -1.21 23.66
N PRO A 80 -6.94 -0.05 23.22
CA PRO A 80 -6.31 0.07 21.92
C PRO A 80 -4.98 -0.71 21.89
N PHE A 81 -4.71 -1.40 20.79
CA PHE A 81 -3.40 -2.02 20.57
C PHE A 81 -2.30 -0.94 20.46
N GLU A 82 -1.07 -1.33 20.82
CA GLU A 82 0.11 -0.47 20.64
C GLU A 82 0.32 -0.14 19.15
N HIS A 83 0.81 1.07 18.88
CA HIS A 83 1.15 1.49 17.53
C HIS A 83 2.18 0.55 16.91
N PHE A 84 2.02 0.28 15.62
CA PHE A 84 2.98 -0.54 14.91
C PHE A 84 4.31 0.23 14.80
N LYS A 85 5.38 -0.34 15.35
CA LYS A 85 6.74 0.21 15.24
C LYS A 85 7.30 -0.13 13.86
N LEU A 86 7.26 0.83 12.95
CA LEU A 86 7.88 0.70 11.64
C LEU A 86 9.41 0.55 11.79
N PRO A 87 10.05 -0.32 10.99
CA PRO A 87 11.50 -0.34 10.85
C PRO A 87 12.01 1.03 10.40
N GLU A 88 13.21 1.44 10.86
CA GLU A 88 13.80 2.75 10.54
C GLU A 88 13.99 2.98 9.02
N GLN A 89 14.12 1.89 8.27
CA GLN A 89 14.27 1.89 6.83
C GLN A 89 12.96 2.22 6.10
N ILE A 90 11.80 2.06 6.75
CA ILE A 90 10.49 2.29 6.17
C ILE A 90 9.94 3.61 6.67
N LYS A 91 10.10 4.65 5.85
CA LYS A 91 9.57 5.99 6.12
C LYS A 91 8.37 6.26 5.23
N GLY A 92 7.31 6.81 5.80
CA GLY A 92 6.16 7.26 5.03
C GLY A 92 6.48 8.51 4.23
N VAL A 93 5.88 8.64 3.06
CA VAL A 93 5.95 9.88 2.25
C VAL A 93 4.57 10.50 2.07
N GLY A 94 4.54 11.83 2.06
CA GLY A 94 3.31 12.62 1.96
C GLY A 94 2.94 13.29 3.27
N LEU A 95 1.91 14.12 3.24
CA LEU A 95 1.52 14.96 4.38
C LEU A 95 1.02 14.09 5.54
N ASN A 96 1.60 14.23 6.73
CA ASN A 96 1.12 13.67 8.00
C ASN A 96 0.66 12.19 7.90
N MET A 97 1.60 11.30 7.54
CA MET A 97 1.37 9.85 7.53
C MET A 97 1.64 9.27 8.91
N SER A 98 0.61 8.66 9.51
CA SER A 98 0.79 7.84 10.72
C SER A 98 1.42 6.49 10.36
N PRO A 99 2.16 5.85 11.28
CA PRO A 99 2.68 4.49 11.08
C PRO A 99 1.61 3.50 10.62
N GLU A 100 0.40 3.61 11.17
CA GLU A 100 -0.75 2.76 10.84
C GLU A 100 -1.18 2.95 9.38
N THR A 101 -1.26 4.20 8.92
CA THR A 101 -1.59 4.51 7.52
C THR A 101 -0.55 3.94 6.56
N ILE A 102 0.72 3.99 6.94
CA ILE A 102 1.83 3.44 6.14
C ILE A 102 1.71 1.92 6.06
N VAL A 103 1.44 1.24 7.18
CA VAL A 103 1.23 -0.21 7.22
C VAL A 103 0.03 -0.61 6.36
N ILE A 104 -1.08 0.13 6.42
CA ILE A 104 -2.27 -0.13 5.59
C ILE A 104 -1.94 0.04 4.11
N SER A 105 -1.20 1.09 3.74
CA SER A 105 -0.74 1.31 2.37
C SER A 105 0.13 0.14 1.89
N LEU A 106 1.13 -0.25 2.70
CA LEU A 106 2.02 -1.37 2.39
C LEU A 106 1.28 -2.69 2.25
N ALA A 107 0.42 -3.02 3.20
CA ALA A 107 -0.38 -4.25 3.19
C ALA A 107 -1.31 -4.30 1.98
N THR A 108 -1.92 -3.16 1.61
CA THR A 108 -2.80 -3.11 0.43
C THR A 108 -2.02 -3.24 -0.86
N SER A 109 -0.89 -2.54 -0.99
CA SER A 109 -0.03 -2.69 -2.16
C SER A 109 0.48 -4.11 -2.32
N LEU A 110 0.92 -4.75 -1.22
CA LEU A 110 1.31 -6.16 -1.22
C LEU A 110 0.14 -7.05 -1.64
N HIS A 111 -1.04 -6.88 -1.03
CA HIS A 111 -2.20 -7.70 -1.35
C HIS A 111 -2.62 -7.61 -2.83
N LEU A 112 -2.60 -6.40 -3.40
CA LEU A 112 -3.07 -6.15 -4.77
C LEU A 112 -2.01 -6.47 -5.84
N TYR A 113 -0.73 -6.28 -5.53
CA TYR A 113 0.34 -6.25 -6.53
C TYR A 113 1.48 -7.24 -6.27
N SER A 114 1.52 -7.98 -5.15
CA SER A 114 2.66 -8.88 -4.82
C SER A 114 2.99 -9.88 -5.92
N ASN A 115 1.98 -10.35 -6.66
CA ASN A 115 2.15 -11.39 -7.67
C ASN A 115 2.31 -10.82 -9.09
N SER A 116 2.19 -9.50 -9.27
CA SER A 116 2.18 -8.85 -10.57
C SER A 116 3.27 -7.78 -10.73
N ARG A 117 3.78 -7.21 -9.63
CA ARG A 117 4.77 -6.14 -9.68
C ARG A 117 5.67 -6.08 -8.45
N ALA A 118 6.92 -5.70 -8.67
CA ALA A 118 7.83 -5.37 -7.59
C ALA A 118 7.43 -4.05 -6.90
N LEU A 119 7.51 -4.03 -5.57
CA LEU A 119 7.19 -2.89 -4.72
C LEU A 119 8.47 -2.29 -4.14
N PHE A 120 8.75 -1.04 -4.48
CA PHE A 120 9.91 -0.26 -4.05
C PHE A 120 9.52 1.01 -3.27
N GLY A 121 8.24 1.42 -3.28
CA GLY A 121 7.80 2.70 -2.73
C GLY A 121 7.68 3.79 -3.80
N GLN A 122 7.34 5.00 -3.36
CA GLN A 122 7.15 6.14 -4.26
C GLN A 122 8.49 6.65 -4.81
N SER A 123 8.50 7.06 -6.08
CA SER A 123 9.67 7.67 -6.70
C SER A 123 10.10 8.98 -6.01
N LYS A 124 11.36 9.38 -6.23
CA LYS A 124 11.88 10.69 -5.77
C LYS A 124 11.09 11.89 -6.33
N GLN A 125 10.40 11.73 -7.46
CA GLN A 125 9.57 12.80 -8.02
C GLN A 125 8.29 13.04 -7.20
N PHE A 126 7.82 12.03 -6.47
CA PHE A 126 6.70 12.17 -5.54
C PHE A 126 6.95 13.27 -4.51
N GLN A 127 8.17 13.36 -3.96
CA GLN A 127 8.49 14.41 -2.98
C GLN A 127 8.49 15.82 -3.58
N LYS A 128 8.78 15.96 -4.88
CA LYS A 128 8.75 17.26 -5.57
C LYS A 128 7.32 17.74 -5.82
N ASN A 129 6.47 16.84 -6.30
CA ASN A 129 5.06 17.14 -6.52
C ASN A 129 4.17 15.91 -6.26
N PRO A 130 3.67 15.76 -5.02
CA PRO A 130 2.86 14.61 -4.62
C PRO A 130 1.48 14.56 -5.28
N THR A 131 1.00 15.61 -5.95
CA THR A 131 -0.31 15.54 -6.62
C THR A 131 -0.20 15.03 -8.05
N ILE A 132 0.97 15.19 -8.68
CA ILE A 132 1.24 14.79 -10.06
C ILE A 132 1.95 13.43 -10.13
N HIS A 133 2.89 13.17 -9.22
CA HIS A 133 3.83 12.04 -9.33
C HIS A 133 3.48 10.83 -8.44
N VAL A 134 2.21 10.65 -8.04
CA VAL A 134 1.78 9.47 -7.27
C VAL A 134 1.79 8.23 -8.13
N GLN A 135 2.61 7.25 -7.73
CA GLN A 135 2.60 5.91 -8.28
C GLN A 135 1.59 5.07 -7.48
N ARG A 136 0.44 4.77 -8.09
CA ARG A 136 -0.68 4.11 -7.41
C ARG A 136 -0.44 2.64 -7.07
N ASP A 137 0.44 2.02 -7.83
CA ASP A 137 0.82 0.63 -7.69
C ASP A 137 2.04 0.46 -6.77
N GLN A 138 2.46 1.55 -6.13
CA GLN A 138 3.50 1.58 -5.12
C GLN A 138 2.90 2.04 -3.78
N PRO A 139 3.37 1.50 -2.65
CA PRO A 139 2.96 1.98 -1.34
C PRO A 139 3.42 3.43 -1.09
N LEU A 140 2.75 4.13 -0.17
CA LEU A 140 3.08 5.50 0.26
C LEU A 140 4.28 5.54 1.22
N ILE A 141 5.34 4.81 0.87
CA ILE A 141 6.63 4.82 1.56
C ILE A 141 7.69 5.45 0.66
N GLU A 142 8.76 5.93 1.30
CA GLU A 142 9.96 6.35 0.61
C GLU A 142 10.53 5.20 -0.21
N TYR A 143 11.22 5.54 -1.29
CA TYR A 143 11.87 4.55 -2.13
C TYR A 143 12.89 3.74 -1.32
N VAL A 144 12.67 2.43 -1.23
CA VAL A 144 13.54 1.49 -0.53
C VAL A 144 14.39 0.73 -1.55
N THR A 145 15.71 0.72 -1.32
CA THR A 145 16.65 -0.12 -2.06
C THR A 145 17.04 -1.32 -1.21
N ILE A 146 16.84 -2.52 -1.74
CA ILE A 146 17.24 -3.77 -1.09
C ILE A 146 18.64 -4.15 -1.61
N THR A 147 19.60 -4.31 -0.69
CA THR A 147 20.97 -4.73 -0.99
C THR A 147 21.18 -6.19 -0.58
N ASP A 148 22.25 -6.82 -1.09
CA ASP A 148 22.62 -8.20 -0.71
C ASP A 148 22.89 -8.35 0.79
N GLU A 149 23.37 -7.28 1.44
CA GLU A 149 23.56 -7.24 2.89
C GLU A 149 22.23 -7.38 3.64
N HIS A 150 21.18 -6.67 3.20
CA HIS A 150 19.85 -6.79 3.79
C HIS A 150 19.30 -8.22 3.63
N ILE A 151 19.53 -8.86 2.48
CA ILE A 151 19.11 -10.24 2.21
C ILE A 151 19.84 -11.19 3.17
N ARG A 152 21.18 -11.11 3.23
CA ARG A 152 22.00 -11.97 4.09
C ARG A 152 21.64 -11.83 5.57
N ALA A 153 21.39 -10.60 6.03
CA ALA A 153 20.97 -10.34 7.41
C ALA A 153 19.61 -11.00 7.72
N GLN A 154 18.65 -10.89 6.80
CA GLN A 154 17.33 -11.48 6.96
C GLN A 154 17.39 -13.02 6.94
N GLU A 155 18.16 -13.61 6.02
CA GLU A 155 18.39 -15.06 5.96
C GLU A 155 19.05 -15.58 7.24
N GLY A 156 20.05 -14.86 7.77
CA GLY A 156 20.69 -15.17 9.04
C GLY A 156 19.68 -15.26 10.19
N LYS A 157 18.82 -14.25 10.34
CA LYS A 157 17.77 -14.21 11.37
C LYS A 157 16.77 -15.36 11.23
N VAL A 158 16.36 -15.69 10.00
CA VAL A 158 15.45 -16.81 9.73
C VAL A 158 16.12 -18.15 10.12
N ASN A 159 17.39 -18.34 9.78
CA ASN A 159 18.12 -19.56 10.10
C ASN A 159 18.33 -19.72 11.61
N GLU A 160 18.61 -18.64 12.33
CA GLU A 160 18.70 -18.66 13.79
C GLU A 160 17.37 -19.07 14.43
N LEU A 161 16.26 -18.45 14.01
CA LEU A 161 14.92 -18.79 14.52
C LEU A 161 14.56 -20.25 14.22
N ARG A 162 14.85 -20.75 13.02
CA ARG A 162 14.66 -22.17 12.67
C ARG A 162 15.44 -23.09 13.60
N ARG A 163 16.71 -22.78 13.87
CA ARG A 163 17.54 -23.56 14.79
C ARG A 163 16.97 -23.55 16.21
N ARG A 164 16.53 -22.39 16.69
CA ARG A 164 15.93 -22.24 18.02
C ARG A 164 14.63 -23.05 18.16
N ILE A 165 13.79 -23.03 17.13
CA ILE A 165 12.57 -23.85 17.08
C ILE A 165 12.96 -25.34 17.10
N GLN A 166 13.92 -25.76 16.26
CA GLN A 166 14.38 -27.15 16.25
C GLN A 166 14.87 -27.59 17.63
N GLN A 167 15.73 -26.82 18.29
CA GLN A 167 16.23 -27.14 19.63
C GLN A 167 15.08 -27.28 20.63
N THR A 168 14.12 -26.36 20.63
CA THR A 168 12.95 -26.42 21.52
C THR A 168 12.14 -27.71 21.26
N MET A 169 11.95 -28.08 19.99
CA MET A 169 11.24 -29.32 19.62
C MET A 169 12.00 -30.58 20.04
N HIS A 170 13.32 -30.62 19.86
CA HIS A 170 14.14 -31.75 20.30
C HIS A 170 14.16 -31.88 21.83
N SER A 171 14.29 -30.76 22.56
CA SER A 171 14.21 -30.74 24.02
C SER A 171 12.85 -31.19 24.55
N ASN A 172 11.75 -30.78 23.90
CA ASN A 172 10.41 -31.22 24.28
C ASN A 172 10.22 -32.73 24.04
N ASN A 173 10.69 -33.25 22.89
CA ASN A 173 10.61 -34.68 22.60
C ASN A 173 11.46 -35.52 23.58
N ASN A 174 12.66 -35.05 23.92
CA ASN A 174 13.50 -35.73 24.92
C ASN A 174 12.86 -35.70 26.32
N SER A 175 12.23 -34.58 26.70
CA SER A 175 11.51 -34.46 27.96
C SER A 175 10.25 -35.35 28.03
N ALA A 176 9.58 -35.56 26.89
CA ALA A 176 8.45 -36.48 26.78
C ALA A 176 8.89 -37.94 26.90
N ASN A 177 10.02 -38.33 26.30
CA ASN A 177 10.57 -39.68 26.43
C ASN A 177 11.01 -40.00 27.87
N MET A 178 11.68 -39.07 28.56
CA MET A 178 12.07 -39.27 29.97
C MET A 178 10.86 -39.42 30.93
N LYS A 179 9.68 -38.89 30.57
CA LYS A 179 8.45 -39.06 31.37
C LYS A 179 7.71 -40.37 31.09
N MET A 180 8.02 -41.07 30.00
CA MET A 180 7.44 -42.39 29.70
C MET A 180 8.28 -43.55 30.25
N GLU A 181 9.56 -43.31 30.56
CA GLU A 181 10.48 -44.30 31.15
C GLU A 181 10.52 -44.28 32.69
N ALA A 182 9.76 -43.39 33.34
CA ALA A 182 9.60 -43.29 34.80
C ALA A 182 8.20 -43.72 35.22
#